data_AF-A0A3N2DBK4-F1
#
_entry.id   AF-A0A3N2DBK4-F1
#
_cell.length_a   1.000
_cell.length_b   1.000
_cell.length_c   1.000
_cell.angle_alpha   90.00
_cell.angle_beta   90.00
_cell.angle_gamma   90.00
#
_symmetry.space_group_name_H-M   'P 1'
#
loop_
_entity.id
_entity.type
_entity.pdbx_description
1 polymer ?
#
loop_
_entity_poly.entity_id
_entity_poly.type
_entity_poly.pdbx_seq_one_letter_code
_entity_poly.pdbx_strand_id
1 'polypeptide(L)'
;MLSPSALWPRVAQAVGGIIGATAGVLLLPRPLTTLELSPWLFATSLLAAAALVLRTDRRASHRWLAALALLAAAVAVAVAGVRILPLVPVALSCLAAVNAVRLVTLAVRRHRSGITCLTRAVWALASGAGAVLFWLWPDATLLLLAWAIAATLVVAGLLLAWRAVRAKPRAARRVRPAPRLIGALLVAALAVPGAAVTVQAMSDVPAPDAFYSWTGPLPEQPGVLLRVAPYEGEAPADARALRMLYTTTRSDGSITLASAVVAVPTQDTGSARIVLAWQHGTTGVARSCAPSLRPDALTEEAIPGIAGAIERGWVVVATDYPGQGTTGRYPYLIGEGEGRATLDAARAAGQIEGAGSPERVMLWGHSQGGHATLWAAQIAPEYSPELDVVGVAALSAASDPLALARRVTQASPGPLSDAVTSYVVVPYSDEYADVALTDVTHPAGVVFTESAASRCATDRSMLVTLLVGVGLGDHDRLYQLDLDAGPVHDRLVQNTADGLVPAPLFLGQGTDDEVVPIEIQRTLTAALCTAGRAVSSHEYPGRSHMGVIAEDSPLVPELLAWADEVVADGSPSTCR
;
A
#
# COMPACT_ATOMS: atom_id res chain seq x y z
N MET A 1 -33.31 19.44 -51.40
CA MET A 1 -34.06 18.51 -50.53
C MET A 1 -33.36 17.16 -50.58
N LEU A 2 -32.93 16.63 -49.43
CA LEU A 2 -32.34 15.29 -49.34
C LEU A 2 -33.47 14.25 -49.45
N SER A 3 -33.24 13.12 -50.12
CA SER A 3 -34.21 12.02 -50.14
C SER A 3 -34.45 11.50 -48.71
N PRO A 4 -35.65 11.00 -48.36
CA PRO A 4 -35.93 10.41 -47.05
C PRO A 4 -34.92 9.31 -46.65
N SER A 5 -34.40 8.58 -47.62
CA SER A 5 -33.38 7.53 -47.45
C SER A 5 -31.98 8.06 -47.03
N ALA A 6 -31.66 9.33 -47.27
CA ALA A 6 -30.39 9.95 -46.89
C ALA A 6 -30.47 10.73 -45.56
N LEU A 7 -31.67 11.00 -45.06
CA LEU A 7 -31.89 11.73 -43.81
C LEU A 7 -31.69 10.83 -42.59
N TRP A 8 -32.24 9.61 -42.63
CA TRP A 8 -32.21 8.68 -41.50
C TRP A 8 -30.79 8.33 -41.01
N PRO A 9 -29.80 8.04 -41.89
CA PRO A 9 -28.43 7.77 -41.45
C PRO A 9 -27.75 8.99 -40.79
N ARG A 10 -28.10 10.21 -41.22
CA ARG A 10 -27.55 11.44 -40.63
C ARG A 10 -28.14 11.73 -39.27
N VAL A 11 -29.45 11.55 -39.11
CA VAL A 11 -30.12 11.66 -37.81
C VAL A 11 -29.55 10.63 -36.84
N ALA A 12 -29.38 9.38 -37.27
CA ALA A 12 -28.77 8.33 -36.45
C ALA A 12 -27.32 8.66 -36.05
N GLN A 13 -26.50 9.22 -36.96
CA GLN A 13 -25.14 9.67 -36.64
C GLN A 13 -25.12 10.86 -35.68
N ALA A 14 -26.03 11.83 -35.84
CA ALA A 14 -26.14 12.97 -34.96
C ALA A 14 -26.53 12.54 -33.54
N VAL A 15 -27.56 11.70 -33.41
CA VAL A 15 -28.04 11.15 -32.14
C VAL A 15 -26.96 10.31 -31.48
N GLY A 16 -26.35 9.37 -32.21
CA GLY A 16 -25.26 8.53 -31.67
C GLY A 16 -24.04 9.35 -31.25
N GLY A 17 -23.72 10.43 -31.98
CA GLY A 17 -22.64 11.35 -31.65
C GLY A 17 -22.91 12.14 -30.37
N ILE A 18 -24.13 12.64 -30.19
CA ILE A 18 -24.56 13.34 -28.98
C ILE A 18 -24.53 12.39 -27.78
N ILE A 19 -25.10 11.19 -27.91
CA ILE A 19 -25.08 10.17 -26.85
C ILE A 19 -23.64 9.84 -26.43
N GLY A 20 -22.76 9.58 -27.40
CA GLY A 20 -21.35 9.29 -27.11
C GLY A 20 -20.64 10.46 -26.42
N ALA A 21 -20.90 11.69 -26.85
CA ALA A 21 -20.31 12.87 -26.23
C ALA A 21 -20.80 13.10 -24.80
N THR A 22 -22.11 12.98 -24.56
CA THR A 22 -22.71 13.10 -23.23
C THR A 22 -22.21 11.99 -22.31
N ALA A 23 -22.16 10.73 -22.77
CA ALA A 23 -21.59 9.63 -22.02
C ALA A 23 -20.13 9.91 -21.62
N GLY A 24 -19.30 10.37 -22.58
CA GLY A 24 -17.92 10.75 -22.29
C GLY A 24 -17.78 11.86 -21.24
N VAL A 25 -18.64 12.89 -21.27
CA VAL A 25 -18.64 13.97 -20.27
C VAL A 25 -19.04 13.46 -18.88
N LEU A 26 -20.02 12.55 -18.80
CA LEU A 26 -20.45 11.96 -17.53
C LEU A 26 -19.43 10.99 -16.93
N LEU A 27 -18.65 10.33 -17.80
CA LEU A 27 -17.61 9.37 -17.42
C LEU A 27 -16.28 10.04 -17.07
N LEU A 28 -15.98 11.23 -17.60
CA LEU A 28 -14.72 11.93 -17.36
C LEU A 28 -14.39 12.14 -15.86
N PRO A 29 -15.34 12.55 -14.98
CA PRO A 29 -15.07 12.65 -13.55
C PRO A 29 -15.25 11.32 -12.80
N ARG A 30 -15.51 10.19 -13.48
CA ARG A 30 -15.80 8.87 -12.90
C ARG A 30 -14.88 7.79 -13.47
N PRO A 31 -13.58 7.81 -13.14
CA PRO A 31 -12.62 6.90 -13.74
C PRO A 31 -12.86 5.42 -13.39
N LEU A 32 -13.30 5.08 -12.18
CA LEU A 32 -13.59 3.69 -11.80
C LEU A 32 -14.79 3.15 -12.58
N THR A 33 -15.85 3.95 -12.69
CA THR A 33 -17.02 3.61 -13.52
C THR A 33 -16.62 3.46 -14.99
N THR A 34 -15.73 4.34 -15.49
CA THR A 34 -15.23 4.24 -16.87
C THR A 34 -14.45 2.95 -17.10
N LEU A 35 -13.63 2.54 -16.14
CA LEU A 35 -12.88 1.29 -16.19
C LEU A 35 -13.77 0.07 -16.09
N GLU A 36 -14.80 0.10 -15.23
CA GLU A 36 -15.80 -0.96 -15.12
C GLU A 36 -16.55 -1.18 -16.44
N LEU A 37 -16.90 -0.11 -17.15
CA LEU A 37 -17.56 -0.16 -18.45
C LEU A 37 -16.62 -0.46 -19.61
N SER A 38 -15.31 -0.29 -19.43
CA SER A 38 -14.31 -0.41 -20.50
C SER A 38 -14.28 -1.77 -21.22
N PRO A 39 -14.46 -2.94 -20.56
CA PRO A 39 -14.52 -4.23 -21.23
C PRO A 39 -15.69 -4.31 -22.22
N TRP A 40 -16.84 -3.73 -21.86
CA TRP A 40 -18.03 -3.68 -22.72
C TRP A 40 -17.83 -2.73 -23.91
N LEU A 41 -17.23 -1.56 -23.69
CA LEU A 41 -16.87 -0.62 -24.76
C LEU A 41 -15.85 -1.25 -25.73
N PHE A 42 -14.92 -2.04 -25.22
CA PHE A 42 -13.94 -2.73 -26.03
C PHE A 42 -14.56 -3.89 -26.81
N ALA A 43 -15.37 -4.73 -26.17
CA ALA A 43 -16.08 -5.83 -26.81
C ALA A 43 -16.99 -5.34 -27.94
N THR A 44 -17.77 -4.28 -27.71
CA THR A 44 -18.62 -3.66 -28.74
C THR A 44 -17.80 -3.11 -29.92
N SER A 45 -16.63 -2.53 -29.66
CA SER A 45 -15.70 -2.06 -30.68
C SER A 45 -15.13 -3.22 -31.52
N LEU A 46 -14.82 -4.36 -30.90
CA LEU A 46 -14.37 -5.57 -31.59
C LEU A 46 -15.48 -6.17 -32.47
N LEU A 47 -16.72 -6.21 -32.00
CA LEU A 47 -17.88 -6.64 -32.79
C LEU A 47 -18.07 -5.74 -34.02
N ALA A 48 -17.96 -4.41 -33.85
CA ALA A 48 -18.04 -3.46 -34.95
C ALA A 48 -16.90 -3.66 -35.96
N ALA A 49 -15.68 -3.92 -35.49
CA ALA A 49 -14.53 -4.23 -36.34
C ALA A 49 -14.74 -5.53 -37.13
N ALA A 50 -15.27 -6.60 -36.50
CA ALA A 50 -15.59 -7.85 -37.16
C ALA A 50 -16.62 -7.63 -38.28
N ALA A 51 -17.69 -6.87 -38.00
CA ALA A 51 -18.70 -6.52 -39.00
C ALA A 51 -18.11 -5.70 -40.17
N LEU A 52 -17.16 -4.81 -39.90
CA LEU A 52 -16.49 -4.03 -40.93
C LEU A 52 -15.61 -4.91 -41.82
N VAL A 53 -14.78 -5.79 -41.24
CA VAL A 53 -13.92 -6.75 -41.96
C VAL A 53 -14.75 -7.60 -42.92
N LEU A 54 -15.91 -8.08 -42.48
CA LEU A 54 -16.84 -8.86 -43.31
C LEU A 54 -17.44 -8.05 -44.47
N ARG A 55 -17.59 -6.74 -44.32
CA ARG A 55 -18.17 -5.84 -45.34
C ARG A 55 -17.16 -5.34 -46.36
N THR A 56 -15.96 -4.96 -45.94
CA THR A 56 -14.98 -4.27 -46.79
C THR A 56 -14.11 -5.21 -47.60
N ASP A 57 -13.81 -6.41 -47.11
CA ASP A 57 -12.79 -7.27 -47.69
C ASP A 57 -13.40 -8.44 -48.48
N ARG A 58 -13.90 -8.18 -49.69
CA ARG A 58 -14.57 -9.20 -50.52
C ARG A 58 -13.63 -10.20 -51.19
N ARG A 59 -12.30 -9.96 -51.18
CA ARG A 59 -11.31 -10.75 -51.95
C ARG A 59 -10.28 -11.50 -51.10
N ALA A 60 -10.20 -11.25 -49.79
CA ALA A 60 -9.24 -11.92 -48.91
C ALA A 60 -9.76 -13.27 -48.37
N SER A 61 -9.00 -14.35 -48.61
CA SER A 61 -9.28 -15.70 -48.12
C SER A 61 -9.32 -15.81 -46.59
N HIS A 62 -8.63 -14.93 -45.87
CA HIS A 62 -8.48 -14.99 -44.41
C HIS A 62 -9.50 -14.15 -43.61
N ARG A 63 -10.44 -13.47 -44.28
CA ARG A 63 -11.39 -12.54 -43.63
C ARG A 63 -12.29 -13.20 -42.58
N TRP A 64 -12.71 -14.45 -42.83
CA TRP A 64 -13.56 -15.20 -41.92
C TRP A 64 -12.81 -15.57 -40.65
N LEU A 65 -11.54 -15.97 -40.77
CA LEU A 65 -10.67 -16.23 -39.63
C LEU A 65 -10.42 -14.95 -38.82
N ALA A 66 -10.17 -13.82 -39.48
CA ALA A 66 -9.99 -12.54 -38.80
C ALA A 66 -11.27 -12.08 -38.08
N ALA A 67 -12.44 -12.22 -38.71
CA ALA A 67 -13.72 -11.89 -38.09
C ALA A 67 -14.03 -12.84 -36.92
N LEU A 68 -13.79 -14.14 -37.07
CA LEU A 68 -13.96 -15.13 -35.99
C LEU A 68 -13.04 -14.81 -34.80
N ALA A 69 -11.77 -14.45 -35.05
CA ALA A 69 -10.84 -14.05 -34.00
C ALA A 69 -11.31 -12.80 -33.25
N LEU A 70 -11.82 -11.79 -33.96
CA LEU A 70 -12.39 -10.57 -33.34
C LEU A 70 -13.65 -10.87 -32.53
N LEU A 71 -14.52 -11.75 -33.01
CA LEU A 71 -15.71 -12.20 -32.27
C LEU A 71 -15.33 -12.98 -31.02
N ALA A 72 -14.40 -13.93 -31.13
CA ALA A 72 -13.89 -14.70 -30.00
C ALA A 72 -13.25 -13.78 -28.95
N ALA A 73 -12.45 -12.80 -29.38
CA ALA A 73 -11.88 -11.80 -28.49
C ALA A 73 -12.97 -10.93 -27.82
N ALA A 74 -14.00 -10.52 -28.55
CA ALA A 74 -15.11 -9.75 -27.97
C ALA A 74 -15.86 -10.54 -26.88
N VAL A 75 -16.14 -11.82 -27.13
CA VAL A 75 -16.78 -12.71 -26.14
C VAL A 75 -15.85 -12.91 -24.94
N ALA A 76 -14.57 -13.18 -25.17
CA ALA A 76 -13.61 -13.37 -24.08
C ALA A 76 -13.51 -12.13 -23.17
N VAL A 77 -13.45 -10.93 -23.74
CA VAL A 77 -13.42 -9.68 -22.96
C VAL A 77 -14.73 -9.45 -22.22
N ALA A 78 -15.88 -9.70 -22.86
CA ALA A 78 -17.18 -9.53 -22.22
C ALA A 78 -17.39 -10.50 -21.04
N VAL A 79 -16.93 -11.76 -21.18
CA VAL A 79 -16.99 -12.77 -20.12
C VAL A 79 -16.02 -12.46 -18.99
N ALA A 80 -14.79 -12.00 -19.31
CA ALA A 80 -13.82 -11.60 -18.30
C ALA A 80 -14.28 -10.36 -17.52
N GLY A 81 -14.96 -9.42 -18.19
CA GLY A 81 -15.43 -8.18 -17.60
C GLY A 81 -14.29 -7.43 -16.92
N VAL A 82 -14.53 -6.97 -15.70
CA VAL A 82 -13.57 -6.18 -14.90
C VAL A 82 -12.33 -6.98 -14.50
N ARG A 83 -12.41 -8.32 -14.48
CA ARG A 83 -11.28 -9.20 -14.11
C ARG A 83 -10.10 -9.12 -15.07
N ILE A 84 -10.28 -8.50 -16.25
CA ILE A 84 -9.19 -8.26 -17.19
C ILE A 84 -8.32 -7.05 -16.81
N LEU A 85 -8.81 -6.13 -15.97
CA LEU A 85 -8.13 -4.87 -15.67
C LEU A 85 -6.71 -5.05 -15.11
N PRO A 86 -6.41 -5.99 -14.19
CA PRO A 86 -5.04 -6.21 -13.72
C PRO A 86 -4.05 -6.57 -14.84
N LEU A 87 -4.53 -7.16 -15.95
CA LEU A 87 -3.71 -7.53 -17.09
C LEU A 87 -3.47 -6.37 -18.06
N VAL A 88 -4.25 -5.28 -17.96
CA VAL A 88 -4.20 -4.17 -18.92
C VAL A 88 -2.86 -3.42 -18.86
N PRO A 89 -2.35 -2.98 -17.69
CA PRO A 89 -1.04 -2.30 -17.63
C PRO A 89 0.10 -3.16 -18.17
N VAL A 90 0.10 -4.46 -17.84
CA VAL A 90 1.07 -5.44 -18.37
C VAL A 90 0.97 -5.53 -19.89
N ALA A 91 -0.23 -5.68 -20.45
CA ALA A 91 -0.43 -5.74 -21.89
C ALA A 91 0.01 -4.45 -22.59
N LEU A 92 -0.31 -3.29 -22.03
CA LEU A 92 0.13 -1.99 -22.56
C LEU A 92 1.65 -1.86 -22.50
N SER A 93 2.29 -2.31 -21.43
CA SER A 93 3.75 -2.33 -21.29
C SER A 93 4.39 -3.18 -22.39
N CYS A 94 3.94 -4.43 -22.55
CA CYS A 94 4.44 -5.32 -23.59
C CYS A 94 4.24 -4.75 -25.00
N LEU A 95 3.05 -4.21 -25.30
CA LEU A 95 2.74 -3.59 -26.60
C LEU A 95 3.63 -2.37 -26.88
N ALA A 96 3.86 -1.53 -25.87
CA ALA A 96 4.73 -0.36 -25.96
C ALA A 96 6.20 -0.77 -26.19
N ALA A 97 6.69 -1.80 -25.49
CA ALA A 97 8.03 -2.36 -25.70
C ALA A 97 8.22 -2.93 -27.11
N VAL A 98 7.26 -3.74 -27.59
CA VAL A 98 7.29 -4.30 -28.96
C VAL A 98 7.25 -3.18 -30.00
N ASN A 99 6.44 -2.14 -29.78
CA ASN A 99 6.37 -0.99 -30.67
C ASN A 99 7.70 -0.21 -30.69
N ALA A 100 8.36 -0.04 -29.53
CA ALA A 100 9.68 0.58 -29.45
C ALA A 100 10.70 -0.18 -30.31
N VAL A 101 10.82 -1.50 -30.14
CA VAL A 101 11.73 -2.35 -30.94
C VAL A 101 11.43 -2.27 -32.43
N ARG A 102 10.15 -2.32 -32.82
CA ARG A 102 9.72 -2.17 -34.21
C ARG A 102 10.14 -0.82 -34.79
N LEU A 103 9.96 0.26 -34.04
CA LEU A 103 10.30 1.62 -34.48
C LEU A 103 11.80 1.82 -34.64
N VAL A 104 12.61 1.29 -33.71
CA VAL A 104 14.09 1.26 -33.82
C VAL A 104 14.50 0.49 -35.06
N THR A 105 13.94 -0.71 -35.26
CA THR A 105 14.24 -1.55 -36.43
C THR A 105 13.91 -0.84 -37.74
N LEU A 106 12.79 -0.11 -37.80
CA LEU A 106 12.38 0.68 -38.96
C LEU A 106 13.20 1.97 -39.15
N ALA A 107 13.75 2.54 -38.08
CA ALA A 107 14.66 3.67 -38.15
C ALA A 107 16.02 3.23 -38.74
N VAL A 108 16.53 2.06 -38.32
CA VAL A 108 17.81 1.50 -38.77
C VAL A 108 17.74 0.93 -40.20
N ARG A 109 16.74 0.10 -40.52
CA ARG A 109 16.71 -0.66 -41.79
C ARG A 109 16.27 0.12 -43.03
N ARG A 110 15.58 1.25 -42.87
CA ARG A 110 15.06 2.03 -44.00
C ARG A 110 15.76 3.37 -44.07
N HIS A 111 16.86 3.45 -44.84
CA HIS A 111 17.52 4.69 -45.27
C HIS A 111 16.51 5.63 -45.95
N ARG A 112 15.82 6.45 -45.16
CA ARG A 112 14.92 7.52 -45.60
C ARG A 112 15.32 8.81 -44.88
N SER A 113 14.87 9.94 -45.44
CA SER A 113 15.18 11.31 -44.98
C SER A 113 15.28 11.47 -43.46
N GLY A 114 16.24 12.29 -43.00
CA GLY A 114 16.60 12.45 -41.58
C GLY A 114 15.42 12.73 -40.64
N ILE A 115 14.44 13.54 -41.06
CA ILE A 115 13.24 13.86 -40.26
C ILE A 115 12.40 12.62 -39.97
N THR A 116 12.27 11.69 -40.93
CA THR A 116 11.48 10.47 -40.73
C THR A 116 12.16 9.50 -39.77
N CYS A 117 13.50 9.40 -39.87
CA CYS A 117 14.31 8.61 -38.94
C CYS A 117 14.21 9.17 -37.52
N LEU A 118 14.42 10.49 -37.37
CA LEU A 118 14.30 11.20 -36.09
C LEU A 118 12.91 11.02 -35.46
N THR A 119 11.84 11.19 -36.24
CA THR A 119 10.47 11.00 -35.74
C THR A 119 10.26 9.58 -35.20
N ARG A 120 10.80 8.56 -35.86
CA ARG A 120 10.70 7.16 -35.38
C ARG A 120 11.54 6.92 -34.13
N ALA A 121 12.74 7.48 -34.05
CA ALA A 121 13.59 7.37 -32.88
C ALA A 121 12.92 8.00 -31.65
N VAL A 122 12.36 9.21 -31.78
CA VAL A 122 11.62 9.89 -30.71
C VAL A 122 10.41 9.07 -30.25
N TRP A 123 9.62 8.53 -31.19
CA TRP A 123 8.50 7.65 -30.83
C TRP A 123 8.95 6.33 -30.21
N ALA A 124 10.11 5.79 -30.58
CA ALA A 124 10.66 4.59 -29.98
C ALA A 124 11.03 4.84 -28.52
N LEU A 125 11.69 5.97 -28.24
CA LEU A 125 12.01 6.41 -26.87
C LEU A 125 10.74 6.62 -26.04
N ALA A 126 9.75 7.34 -26.59
CA ALA A 126 8.46 7.53 -25.93
C ALA A 126 7.75 6.20 -25.63
N SER A 127 7.79 5.24 -26.57
CA SER A 127 7.20 3.92 -26.38
C SER A 127 7.94 3.09 -25.34
N GLY A 128 9.28 3.16 -25.31
CA GLY A 128 10.09 2.49 -24.30
C GLY A 128 9.86 3.07 -22.91
N ALA A 129 9.84 4.39 -22.78
CA ALA A 129 9.51 5.07 -21.53
C ALA A 129 8.07 4.76 -21.07
N GLY A 130 7.11 4.74 -22.00
CA GLY A 130 5.75 4.30 -21.71
C GLY A 130 5.69 2.86 -21.21
N ALA A 131 6.47 1.94 -21.78
CA ALA A 131 6.52 0.55 -21.31
C ALA A 131 6.97 0.44 -19.84
N VAL A 132 7.96 1.23 -19.44
CA VAL A 132 8.44 1.31 -18.05
C VAL A 132 7.37 1.89 -17.13
N LEU A 133 6.75 3.02 -17.51
CA LEU A 133 5.71 3.67 -16.71
C LEU A 133 4.47 2.78 -16.53
N PHE A 134 4.04 2.09 -17.59
CA PHE A 134 2.89 1.17 -17.53
C PHE A 134 3.13 -0.04 -16.63
N TRP A 135 4.40 -0.45 -16.51
CA TRP A 135 4.78 -1.57 -15.65
C TRP A 135 4.87 -1.16 -14.18
N LEU A 136 5.50 -0.01 -13.90
CA LEU A 136 5.79 0.42 -12.54
C LEU A 136 4.61 1.12 -11.85
N TRP A 137 3.67 1.68 -12.62
CA TRP A 137 2.51 2.41 -12.09
C TRP A 137 1.20 1.89 -12.70
N PRO A 138 0.75 0.67 -12.34
CA PRO A 138 -0.43 0.06 -12.94
C PRO A 138 -1.72 0.85 -12.65
N ASP A 139 -1.88 1.36 -11.44
CA ASP A 139 -3.00 2.21 -11.02
C ASP A 139 -3.05 3.55 -11.77
N ALA A 140 -1.92 4.28 -11.86
CA ALA A 140 -1.85 5.52 -12.65
C ALA A 140 -2.11 5.26 -14.13
N THR A 141 -1.67 4.10 -14.65
CA THR A 141 -1.92 3.68 -16.03
C THR A 141 -3.41 3.45 -16.29
N LEU A 142 -4.10 2.78 -15.36
CA LEU A 142 -5.54 2.57 -15.44
C LEU A 142 -6.31 3.90 -15.33
N LEU A 143 -5.90 4.80 -14.44
CA LEU A 143 -6.50 6.13 -14.34
C LEU A 143 -6.38 6.93 -15.65
N LEU A 144 -5.18 6.97 -16.23
CA LEU A 144 -4.95 7.64 -17.51
C LEU A 144 -5.74 6.98 -18.65
N LEU A 145 -5.85 5.65 -18.63
CA LEU A 145 -6.67 4.91 -19.59
C LEU A 145 -8.14 5.28 -19.46
N ALA A 146 -8.66 5.39 -18.24
CA ALA A 146 -10.04 5.78 -17.97
C ALA A 146 -10.34 7.16 -18.59
N TRP A 147 -9.52 8.15 -18.30
CA TRP A 147 -9.66 9.49 -18.89
C TRP A 147 -9.49 9.49 -20.40
N ALA A 148 -8.56 8.68 -20.94
CA ALA A 148 -8.38 8.55 -22.38
C ALA A 148 -9.63 7.97 -23.06
N ILE A 149 -10.29 6.97 -22.46
CA ILE A 149 -11.54 6.40 -22.95
C ILE A 149 -12.65 7.45 -22.93
N ALA A 150 -12.86 8.11 -21.79
CA ALA A 150 -13.90 9.13 -21.63
C ALA A 150 -13.70 10.30 -22.61
N ALA A 151 -12.47 10.85 -22.70
CA ALA A 151 -12.13 11.91 -23.64
C ALA A 151 -12.31 11.48 -25.10
N THR A 152 -11.97 10.23 -25.43
CA THR A 152 -12.18 9.68 -26.77
C THR A 152 -13.67 9.63 -27.11
N LEU A 153 -14.53 9.24 -26.18
CA LEU A 153 -15.99 9.26 -26.38
C LEU A 153 -16.51 10.68 -26.62
N VAL A 154 -16.02 11.68 -25.87
CA VAL A 154 -16.34 13.09 -26.08
C VAL A 154 -15.96 13.53 -27.49
N VAL A 155 -14.68 13.37 -27.86
CA VAL A 155 -14.16 13.86 -29.15
C VAL A 155 -14.79 13.11 -30.31
N ALA A 156 -14.87 11.78 -30.25
CA ALA A 156 -15.47 10.97 -31.30
C ALA A 156 -16.96 11.27 -31.47
N GLY A 157 -17.69 11.43 -30.37
CA GLY A 157 -19.10 11.81 -30.35
C GLY A 157 -19.35 13.17 -31.01
N LEU A 158 -18.59 14.20 -30.60
CA LEU A 158 -18.67 15.54 -31.19
C LEU A 158 -18.32 15.53 -32.68
N LEU A 159 -17.28 14.79 -33.09
CA LEU A 159 -16.91 14.66 -34.50
C LEU A 159 -17.98 13.96 -35.32
N LEU A 160 -18.62 12.93 -34.76
CA LEU A 160 -19.71 12.20 -35.43
C LEU A 160 -20.94 13.10 -35.60
N ALA A 161 -21.34 13.83 -34.56
CA ALA A 161 -22.43 14.79 -34.63
C ALA A 161 -22.14 15.93 -35.61
N TRP A 162 -20.93 16.48 -35.60
CA TRP A 162 -20.52 17.53 -36.52
C TRP A 162 -20.51 17.08 -37.99
N ARG A 163 -20.09 15.84 -38.26
CA ARG A 163 -20.14 15.24 -39.61
C ARG A 163 -21.57 15.03 -40.09
N ALA A 164 -22.50 14.69 -39.20
CA ALA A 164 -23.91 14.56 -39.55
C ALA A 164 -24.52 15.90 -40.01
N VAL A 165 -24.08 17.03 -39.43
CA VAL A 165 -24.54 18.38 -39.77
C VAL A 165 -23.85 18.93 -41.03
N ARG A 166 -22.57 18.61 -41.29
CA ARG A 166 -21.84 19.13 -42.46
C ARG A 166 -22.01 18.27 -43.71
N ALA A 167 -22.64 18.82 -44.75
CA ALA A 167 -23.02 18.10 -45.97
C ALA A 167 -21.92 17.87 -47.03
N LYS A 168 -20.63 18.15 -46.78
CA LYS A 168 -19.56 17.81 -47.74
C LYS A 168 -18.29 17.32 -47.04
N PRO A 169 -17.73 16.16 -47.43
CA PRO A 169 -16.38 15.82 -47.02
C PRO A 169 -15.43 16.83 -47.66
N ARG A 170 -14.71 17.62 -46.85
CA ARG A 170 -13.53 18.31 -47.36
C ARG A 170 -12.53 17.25 -47.78
N ALA A 171 -11.99 17.36 -48.99
CA ALA A 171 -10.92 16.51 -49.47
C ALA A 171 -9.84 16.38 -48.38
N ALA A 172 -9.42 15.15 -48.09
CA ALA A 172 -8.44 14.86 -47.05
C ALA A 172 -7.14 15.63 -47.36
N ARG A 173 -6.93 16.75 -46.67
CA ARG A 173 -5.69 17.52 -46.78
C ARG A 173 -4.58 16.61 -46.26
N ARG A 174 -3.58 16.27 -47.10
CA ARG A 174 -2.39 15.54 -46.65
C ARG A 174 -1.80 16.32 -45.47
N VAL A 175 -1.98 15.79 -44.26
CA VAL A 175 -1.41 16.35 -43.04
C VAL A 175 0.11 16.33 -43.23
N ARG A 176 0.75 17.51 -43.18
CA ARG A 176 2.21 17.62 -43.28
C ARG A 176 2.86 16.78 -42.16
N PRO A 177 4.09 16.27 -42.34
CA PRO A 177 4.76 15.46 -41.31
C PRO A 177 5.08 16.22 -40.00
N ALA A 178 5.12 17.57 -40.04
CA ALA A 178 5.47 18.43 -38.90
C ALA A 178 4.63 18.22 -37.61
N PRO A 179 3.28 18.18 -37.63
CA PRO A 179 2.47 17.92 -36.42
C PRO A 179 2.73 16.54 -35.78
N ARG A 180 3.16 15.53 -36.55
CA ARG A 180 3.47 14.20 -36.00
C ARG A 180 4.78 14.19 -35.23
N LEU A 181 5.77 14.96 -35.68
CA LEU A 181 7.03 15.15 -34.97
C LEU A 181 6.82 15.97 -33.70
N ILE A 182 6.03 17.05 -33.77
CA ILE A 182 5.70 17.87 -32.59
C ILE A 182 4.99 17.02 -31.53
N GLY A 183 3.99 16.22 -31.92
CA GLY A 183 3.33 15.29 -31.01
C GLY A 183 4.28 14.25 -30.42
N ALA A 184 5.17 13.67 -31.23
CA ALA A 184 6.20 12.75 -30.76
C ALA A 184 7.11 13.38 -29.70
N LEU A 185 7.57 14.60 -29.96
CA LEU A 185 8.46 15.35 -29.09
C LEU A 185 7.77 15.71 -27.77
N LEU A 186 6.50 16.11 -27.80
CA LEU A 186 5.75 16.42 -26.58
C LEU A 186 5.55 15.17 -25.70
N VAL A 187 5.18 14.03 -26.31
CA VAL A 187 5.02 12.77 -25.57
C VAL A 187 6.37 12.32 -25.01
N ALA A 188 7.44 12.38 -25.81
CA ALA A 188 8.78 12.00 -25.35
C ALA A 188 9.30 12.94 -24.23
N ALA A 189 9.03 14.25 -24.33
CA ALA A 189 9.45 15.25 -23.33
C ALA A 189 8.78 15.06 -21.97
N LEU A 190 7.61 14.40 -21.92
CA LEU A 190 6.95 14.03 -20.67
C LEU A 190 7.33 12.62 -20.21
N ALA A 191 7.24 11.64 -21.11
CA ALA A 191 7.41 10.23 -20.78
C ALA A 191 8.84 9.87 -20.37
N VAL A 192 9.86 10.39 -21.07
CA VAL A 192 11.26 10.02 -20.81
C VAL A 192 11.74 10.56 -19.45
N PRO A 193 11.56 11.85 -19.11
CA PRO A 193 11.91 12.33 -17.78
C PRO A 193 11.07 11.66 -16.69
N GLY A 194 9.76 11.46 -16.92
CA GLY A 194 8.90 10.76 -15.96
C GLY A 194 9.37 9.34 -15.65
N ALA A 195 9.77 8.58 -16.68
CA ALA A 195 10.34 7.24 -16.51
C ALA A 195 11.69 7.29 -15.77
N ALA A 196 12.56 8.24 -16.09
CA ALA A 196 13.85 8.38 -15.42
C ALA A 196 13.69 8.73 -13.92
N VAL A 197 12.83 9.70 -13.60
CA VAL A 197 12.50 10.08 -12.21
C VAL A 197 11.86 8.90 -11.47
N THR A 198 10.97 8.16 -12.13
CA THR A 198 10.37 6.95 -11.55
C THR A 198 11.42 5.92 -11.20
N VAL A 199 12.30 5.58 -12.14
CA VAL A 199 13.35 4.56 -11.92
C VAL A 199 14.26 4.98 -10.78
N GLN A 200 14.63 6.25 -10.69
CA GLN A 200 15.40 6.78 -9.58
C GLN A 200 14.63 6.70 -8.24
N ALA A 201 13.36 7.09 -8.22
CA ALA A 201 12.56 7.03 -7.01
C ALA A 201 12.36 5.59 -6.52
N MET A 202 12.28 4.62 -7.43
CA MET A 202 12.15 3.21 -7.09
C MET A 202 13.47 2.53 -6.74
N SER A 203 14.61 3.02 -7.23
CA SER A 203 15.92 2.50 -6.82
C SER A 203 16.27 2.86 -5.37
N ASP A 204 15.68 3.93 -4.85
CA ASP A 204 15.86 4.36 -3.46
C ASP A 204 15.02 3.51 -2.48
N VAL A 205 14.06 2.71 -2.95
CA VAL A 205 13.24 1.82 -2.10
C VAL A 205 14.07 0.61 -1.71
N PRO A 206 14.34 0.37 -0.41
CA PRO A 206 15.10 -0.79 0.03
C PRO A 206 14.43 -2.09 -0.37
N ALA A 207 15.18 -2.97 -1.02
CA ALA A 207 14.72 -4.32 -1.36
C ALA A 207 15.25 -5.33 -0.33
N PRO A 208 14.41 -6.24 0.19
CA PRO A 208 14.90 -7.32 1.04
C PRO A 208 15.94 -8.17 0.30
N ASP A 209 17.15 -8.27 0.87
CA ASP A 209 18.22 -9.11 0.36
C ASP A 209 18.01 -10.60 0.74
N ALA A 210 19.00 -11.45 0.46
CA ALA A 210 18.93 -12.88 0.79
C ALA A 210 18.85 -13.17 2.31
N PHE A 211 19.18 -12.20 3.18
CA PHE A 211 19.04 -12.32 4.63
C PHE A 211 17.60 -12.61 5.04
N TYR A 212 16.65 -11.92 4.40
CA TYR A 212 15.21 -11.97 4.69
C TYR A 212 14.49 -13.18 4.10
N SER A 213 15.25 -14.14 3.56
CA SER A 213 14.72 -15.35 2.94
C SER A 213 15.30 -16.59 3.59
N TRP A 214 14.43 -17.57 3.82
CA TRP A 214 14.78 -18.89 4.33
C TRP A 214 14.32 -19.96 3.36
N THR A 215 15.23 -20.86 2.98
CA THR A 215 14.94 -21.96 2.06
C THR A 215 14.99 -23.33 2.73
N GLY A 216 15.39 -23.40 4.00
CA GLY A 216 15.38 -24.62 4.79
C GLY A 216 13.98 -24.94 5.35
N PRO A 217 13.80 -26.11 6.00
CA PRO A 217 12.60 -26.38 6.77
C PRO A 217 12.47 -25.34 7.89
N LEU A 218 11.23 -24.92 8.18
CA LEU A 218 10.95 -24.07 9.33
C LEU A 218 10.82 -24.95 10.58
N PRO A 219 11.44 -24.57 11.72
CA PRO A 219 11.09 -25.14 13.01
C PRO A 219 9.59 -25.04 13.26
N GLU A 220 9.01 -26.06 13.88
CA GLU A 220 7.58 -26.05 14.28
C GLU A 220 7.32 -25.12 15.47
N GLN A 221 8.37 -24.73 16.19
CA GLN A 221 8.28 -23.84 17.34
C GLN A 221 8.42 -22.38 16.92
N PRO A 222 7.58 -21.47 17.45
CA PRO A 222 7.78 -20.05 17.27
C PRO A 222 8.93 -19.53 18.14
N GLY A 223 9.42 -18.33 17.85
CA GLY A 223 10.50 -17.67 18.58
C GLY A 223 11.89 -18.28 18.38
N VAL A 224 12.11 -19.09 17.35
CA VAL A 224 13.43 -19.70 17.08
C VAL A 224 14.28 -18.76 16.23
N LEU A 225 15.49 -18.46 16.71
CA LEU A 225 16.48 -17.69 15.97
C LEU A 225 17.06 -18.53 14.82
N LEU A 226 16.89 -18.07 13.58
CA LEU A 226 17.37 -18.77 12.38
C LEU A 226 18.66 -18.17 11.82
N ARG A 227 18.78 -16.84 11.90
CA ARG A 227 19.94 -16.11 11.37
C ARG A 227 20.15 -14.84 12.16
N VAL A 228 21.42 -14.49 12.35
CA VAL A 228 21.86 -13.20 12.88
C VAL A 228 22.99 -12.67 12.01
N ALA A 229 22.99 -11.37 11.76
CA ALA A 229 24.06 -10.68 11.03
C ALA A 229 24.22 -9.25 11.58
N PRO A 230 25.37 -8.59 11.33
CA PRO A 230 25.48 -7.16 11.57
C PRO A 230 24.36 -6.38 10.88
N TYR A 231 23.84 -5.37 11.58
CA TYR A 231 23.00 -4.34 10.98
C TYR A 231 23.89 -3.14 10.65
N GLU A 232 23.84 -2.71 9.39
CA GLU A 232 24.76 -1.70 8.82
C GLU A 232 24.20 -0.26 8.93
N GLY A 233 23.06 -0.09 9.60
CA GLY A 233 22.50 1.23 9.88
C GLY A 233 23.11 1.90 11.10
N GLU A 234 22.58 3.07 11.41
CA GLU A 234 22.86 3.84 12.62
C GLU A 234 22.37 3.09 13.85
N ALA A 235 23.13 3.20 14.95
CA ALA A 235 22.82 2.54 16.21
C ALA A 235 23.31 3.38 17.39
N PRO A 236 22.77 3.16 18.60
CA PRO A 236 23.21 3.88 19.79
C PRO A 236 24.69 3.63 20.08
N ALA A 237 25.32 4.59 20.75
CA ALA A 237 26.64 4.38 21.33
C ALA A 237 26.60 3.17 22.29
N ASP A 238 27.72 2.46 22.43
CA ASP A 238 27.85 1.31 23.32
C ASP A 238 26.85 0.16 23.07
N ALA A 239 26.32 0.04 21.84
CA ALA A 239 25.52 -1.09 21.40
C ALA A 239 26.12 -1.80 20.19
N ARG A 240 26.02 -3.13 20.16
CA ARG A 240 26.20 -3.93 18.96
C ARG A 240 24.87 -4.01 18.21
N ALA A 241 24.86 -3.50 16.99
CA ALA A 241 23.69 -3.49 16.13
C ALA A 241 23.63 -4.75 15.26
N LEU A 242 22.51 -5.45 15.32
CA LEU A 242 22.28 -6.72 14.63
C LEU A 242 20.94 -6.67 13.91
N ARG A 243 20.82 -7.49 12.88
CA ARG A 243 19.53 -7.92 12.32
C ARG A 243 19.38 -9.42 12.51
N MET A 244 18.16 -9.87 12.74
CA MET A 244 17.84 -11.28 12.92
C MET A 244 16.65 -11.71 12.07
N LEU A 245 16.64 -13.00 11.74
CA LEU A 245 15.52 -13.72 11.14
C LEU A 245 15.06 -14.79 12.13
N TYR A 246 13.77 -14.84 12.42
CA TYR A 246 13.22 -15.74 13.43
C TYR A 246 11.86 -16.31 13.01
N THR A 247 11.44 -17.43 13.64
CA THR A 247 10.10 -17.99 13.44
C THR A 247 9.07 -17.28 14.31
N THR A 248 7.86 -17.12 13.79
CA THR A 248 6.70 -16.68 14.58
C THR A 248 5.44 -17.36 14.07
N THR A 249 4.29 -17.04 14.64
CA THR A 249 3.00 -17.67 14.34
C THR A 249 2.04 -16.62 13.78
N ARG A 250 1.36 -16.94 12.67
CA ARG A 250 0.28 -16.11 12.12
C ARG A 250 -0.97 -16.19 13.00
N SER A 251 -1.96 -15.35 12.71
CA SER A 251 -3.24 -15.34 13.43
C SER A 251 -3.98 -16.68 13.31
N ASP A 252 -3.84 -17.38 12.18
CA ASP A 252 -4.41 -18.72 11.95
C ASP A 252 -3.64 -19.88 12.62
N GLY A 253 -2.56 -19.60 13.36
CA GLY A 253 -1.75 -20.61 14.04
C GLY A 253 -0.63 -21.23 13.19
N SER A 254 -0.50 -20.85 11.91
CA SER A 254 0.58 -21.36 11.06
C SER A 254 1.92 -20.67 11.35
N ILE A 255 3.01 -21.46 11.35
CA ILE A 255 4.36 -20.90 11.47
C ILE A 255 4.74 -20.08 10.23
N THR A 256 5.43 -18.97 10.47
CA THR A 256 5.95 -18.04 9.49
C THR A 256 7.30 -17.49 9.93
N LEU A 257 7.90 -16.67 9.07
CA LEU A 257 9.11 -15.90 9.35
C LEU A 257 8.76 -14.45 9.66
N ALA A 258 9.59 -13.84 10.49
CA ALA A 258 9.68 -12.40 10.64
C ALA A 258 11.17 -12.01 10.81
N SER A 259 11.45 -10.73 10.62
CA SER A 259 12.77 -10.15 10.88
C SER A 259 12.68 -9.07 11.96
N ALA A 260 13.83 -8.71 12.50
CA ALA A 260 13.97 -7.68 13.50
C ALA A 260 15.37 -7.06 13.46
N VAL A 261 15.49 -5.83 13.95
CA VAL A 261 16.78 -5.28 14.39
C VAL A 261 16.93 -5.46 15.91
N VAL A 262 18.16 -5.62 16.36
CA VAL A 262 18.50 -5.83 17.77
C VAL A 262 19.70 -4.95 18.13
N ALA A 263 19.57 -4.16 19.19
CA ALA A 263 20.68 -3.45 19.81
C ALA A 263 21.06 -4.18 21.11
N VAL A 264 22.27 -4.73 21.15
CA VAL A 264 22.80 -5.45 22.31
C VAL A 264 23.83 -4.56 23.01
N PRO A 265 23.62 -4.13 24.27
CA PRO A 265 24.61 -3.34 25.01
C PRO A 265 25.96 -4.03 25.08
N THR A 266 27.04 -3.28 24.86
CA THR A 266 28.42 -3.77 24.97
C THR A 266 28.88 -3.88 26.42
N GLN A 267 28.28 -3.08 27.30
CA GLN A 267 28.55 -3.14 28.73
C GLN A 267 27.88 -4.38 29.35
N ASP A 268 28.65 -5.09 30.17
CA ASP A 268 28.14 -6.15 31.03
C ASP A 268 27.79 -5.54 32.39
N THR A 269 26.51 -5.55 32.74
CA THR A 269 26.02 -5.02 34.02
C THR A 269 26.07 -6.07 35.15
N GLY A 270 26.45 -7.32 34.85
CA GLY A 270 26.50 -8.42 35.82
C GLY A 270 25.13 -8.87 36.34
N SER A 271 24.04 -8.35 35.78
CA SER A 271 22.65 -8.67 36.13
C SER A 271 21.93 -9.30 34.94
N ALA A 272 20.83 -10.03 35.20
CA ALA A 272 19.99 -10.55 34.12
C ALA A 272 19.44 -9.36 33.31
N ARG A 273 19.66 -9.38 31.99
CA ARG A 273 19.25 -8.29 31.11
C ARG A 273 17.75 -8.33 30.89
N ILE A 274 17.14 -7.14 30.86
CA ILE A 274 15.77 -6.97 30.38
C ILE A 274 15.81 -6.88 28.86
N VAL A 275 14.86 -7.52 28.21
CA VAL A 275 14.61 -7.35 26.78
C VAL A 275 13.50 -6.31 26.61
N LEU A 276 13.84 -5.16 26.05
CA LEU A 276 12.87 -4.17 25.57
C LEU A 276 12.44 -4.56 24.15
N ALA A 277 11.22 -5.07 24.02
CA ALA A 277 10.62 -5.31 22.72
C ALA A 277 9.91 -4.03 22.24
N TRP A 278 10.41 -3.44 21.17
CA TRP A 278 9.81 -2.29 20.49
C TRP A 278 8.91 -2.71 19.33
N GLN A 279 7.72 -2.11 19.28
CA GLN A 279 6.72 -2.27 18.22
C GLN A 279 6.60 -0.96 17.45
N HIS A 280 6.98 -0.96 16.17
CA HIS A 280 6.95 0.24 15.35
C HIS A 280 5.52 0.61 14.91
N GLY A 281 5.31 1.91 14.66
CA GLY A 281 4.10 2.43 14.04
C GLY A 281 4.00 2.12 12.54
N THR A 282 3.00 2.67 11.85
CA THR A 282 2.75 2.34 10.44
C THR A 282 3.88 2.78 9.50
N THR A 283 4.57 1.81 8.91
CA THR A 283 5.56 2.04 7.83
C THR A 283 5.03 1.68 6.44
N GLY A 284 3.96 0.88 6.36
CA GLY A 284 3.35 0.34 5.14
C GLY A 284 3.02 -1.14 5.33
N VAL A 285 2.61 -1.85 4.28
CA VAL A 285 2.29 -3.30 4.39
C VAL A 285 3.12 -4.18 3.46
N ALA A 286 3.92 -3.56 2.58
CA ALA A 286 4.79 -4.29 1.66
C ALA A 286 6.10 -4.74 2.33
N ARG A 287 6.75 -5.75 1.75
CA ARG A 287 8.03 -6.28 2.23
C ARG A 287 9.12 -5.21 2.37
N SER A 288 9.19 -4.26 1.45
CA SER A 288 10.17 -3.16 1.45
C SER A 288 9.93 -2.12 2.56
N CYS A 289 8.81 -2.22 3.29
CA CYS A 289 8.45 -1.28 4.35
C CYS A 289 8.96 -1.71 5.73
N ALA A 290 9.67 -2.85 5.83
CA ALA A 290 10.33 -3.28 7.06
C ALA A 290 11.27 -2.18 7.59
N PRO A 291 11.12 -1.75 8.85
CA PRO A 291 12.08 -0.87 9.50
C PRO A 291 13.52 -1.38 9.40
N SER A 292 13.75 -2.69 9.53
CA SER A 292 15.11 -3.25 9.51
C SER A 292 15.88 -3.08 8.19
N LEU A 293 15.20 -2.68 7.11
CA LEU A 293 15.82 -2.32 5.83
C LEU A 293 16.28 -0.85 5.77
N ARG A 294 15.85 -0.03 6.73
CA ARG A 294 16.18 1.39 6.80
C ARG A 294 17.46 1.59 7.59
N PRO A 295 18.27 2.63 7.32
CA PRO A 295 19.49 2.88 8.06
C PRO A 295 19.25 3.48 9.45
N ASP A 296 18.04 3.96 9.76
CA ASP A 296 17.67 4.67 10.99
C ASP A 296 16.87 3.80 11.97
N ALA A 297 16.82 2.48 11.79
CA ALA A 297 15.91 1.60 12.55
C ALA A 297 16.22 1.47 14.05
N LEU A 298 17.41 1.90 14.48
CA LEU A 298 17.87 1.88 15.88
C LEU A 298 18.25 3.29 16.37
N THR A 299 17.66 4.35 15.82
CA THR A 299 17.87 5.73 16.29
C THR A 299 16.78 6.16 17.28
N GLU A 300 17.00 7.30 17.95
CA GLU A 300 15.99 7.91 18.85
C GLU A 300 14.70 8.30 18.11
N GLU A 301 14.80 8.68 16.84
CA GLU A 301 13.64 8.99 16.01
C GLU A 301 12.78 7.75 15.71
N ALA A 302 13.39 6.57 15.59
CA ALA A 302 12.68 5.32 15.32
C ALA A 302 12.21 4.62 16.61
N ILE A 303 12.99 4.73 17.69
CA ILE A 303 12.78 4.06 18.97
C ILE A 303 13.03 5.07 20.10
N PRO A 304 11.98 5.75 20.60
CA PRO A 304 12.11 6.79 21.61
C PRO A 304 12.69 6.24 22.92
N GLY A 305 13.81 6.81 23.36
CA GLY A 305 14.50 6.42 24.60
C GLY A 305 15.45 5.22 24.43
N ILE A 306 15.81 4.84 23.20
CA ILE A 306 16.68 3.70 22.95
C ILE A 306 18.05 3.84 23.63
N ALA A 307 18.69 5.01 23.59
CA ALA A 307 19.97 5.22 24.26
C ALA A 307 19.82 5.02 25.77
N GLY A 308 18.74 5.53 26.36
CA GLY A 308 18.43 5.34 27.79
C GLY A 308 18.22 3.86 28.16
N ALA A 309 17.66 3.05 27.27
CA ALA A 309 17.54 1.60 27.46
C ALA A 309 18.91 0.90 27.38
N ILE A 310 19.76 1.28 26.42
CA ILE A 310 21.12 0.73 26.28
C ILE A 310 21.99 1.09 27.49
N GLU A 311 21.90 2.33 28.00
CA GLU A 311 22.62 2.77 29.21
C GLU A 311 22.22 1.97 30.46
N ARG A 312 20.97 1.48 30.52
CA ARG A 312 20.48 0.58 31.57
C ARG A 312 20.91 -0.88 31.37
N GLY A 313 21.61 -1.17 30.28
CA GLY A 313 22.03 -2.52 29.91
C GLY A 313 20.88 -3.38 29.39
N TRP A 314 19.81 -2.78 28.85
CA TRP A 314 18.69 -3.53 28.26
C TRP A 314 18.99 -3.90 26.81
N VAL A 315 18.61 -5.10 26.41
CA VAL A 315 18.63 -5.48 24.99
C VAL A 315 17.39 -4.92 24.34
N VAL A 316 17.54 -4.20 23.23
CA VAL A 316 16.39 -3.69 22.47
C VAL A 316 16.19 -4.56 21.24
N VAL A 317 14.98 -5.06 21.05
CA VAL A 317 14.58 -5.80 19.85
C VAL A 317 13.38 -5.11 19.20
N ALA A 318 13.49 -4.75 17.93
CA ALA A 318 12.40 -4.15 17.17
C ALA A 318 12.04 -5.06 16.00
N THR A 319 10.86 -5.68 16.06
CA THR A 319 10.41 -6.58 15.00
C THR A 319 9.79 -5.82 13.83
N ASP A 320 9.99 -6.31 12.61
CA ASP A 320 9.28 -5.83 11.41
C ASP A 320 7.83 -6.37 11.31
N TYR A 321 7.45 -7.35 12.13
CA TYR A 321 6.30 -8.25 11.93
C TYR A 321 6.42 -9.17 10.69
N PRO A 322 5.70 -10.31 10.63
CA PRO A 322 5.70 -11.16 9.45
C PRO A 322 5.15 -10.43 8.23
N GLY A 323 5.68 -10.72 7.03
CA GLY A 323 5.25 -10.08 5.78
C GLY A 323 5.96 -8.75 5.45
N GLN A 324 6.58 -8.10 6.44
CA GLN A 324 7.58 -7.06 6.21
C GLN A 324 8.99 -7.68 6.26
N GLY A 325 9.84 -7.31 5.29
CA GLY A 325 11.14 -7.92 5.03
C GLY A 325 11.02 -9.34 4.46
N THR A 326 10.40 -10.22 5.22
CA THR A 326 10.09 -11.62 4.90
C THR A 326 8.89 -11.74 3.95
N THR A 327 8.73 -12.91 3.32
CA THR A 327 7.53 -13.19 2.50
C THR A 327 6.38 -13.66 3.38
N GLY A 328 5.17 -13.17 3.11
CA GLY A 328 3.97 -13.63 3.80
C GLY A 328 2.93 -12.53 3.88
N ARG A 329 1.88 -12.81 4.65
CA ARG A 329 0.82 -11.86 5.00
C ARG A 329 1.31 -10.96 6.12
N TYR A 330 0.98 -9.67 6.04
CA TYR A 330 1.33 -8.68 7.05
C TYR A 330 0.13 -8.41 7.95
N PRO A 331 0.23 -8.54 9.29
CA PRO A 331 -0.91 -8.46 10.19
C PRO A 331 -1.24 -7.02 10.62
N TYR A 332 -1.38 -6.06 9.69
CA TYR A 332 -1.63 -4.65 10.04
C TYR A 332 -2.90 -4.49 10.88
N LEU A 333 -2.75 -4.04 12.14
CA LEU A 333 -3.86 -3.97 13.11
C LEU A 333 -4.61 -5.31 13.23
N ILE A 334 -3.86 -6.41 13.15
CA ILE A 334 -4.31 -7.76 13.43
C ILE A 334 -3.54 -8.25 14.66
N GLY A 335 -4.18 -8.13 15.82
CA GLY A 335 -3.54 -8.17 17.12
C GLY A 335 -2.81 -9.47 17.43
N GLU A 336 -3.43 -10.61 17.12
CA GLU A 336 -2.80 -11.92 17.28
C GLU A 336 -1.48 -12.04 16.49
N GLY A 337 -1.45 -11.56 15.24
CA GLY A 337 -0.24 -11.62 14.42
C GLY A 337 0.86 -10.68 14.90
N GLU A 338 0.52 -9.45 15.25
CA GLU A 338 1.49 -8.45 15.74
C GLU A 338 2.02 -8.80 17.14
N GLY A 339 1.13 -9.27 18.02
CA GLY A 339 1.46 -9.66 19.39
C GLY A 339 2.35 -10.90 19.44
N ARG A 340 2.03 -11.95 18.67
CA ARG A 340 2.85 -13.17 18.60
C ARG A 340 4.23 -12.87 18.05
N ALA A 341 4.33 -12.07 16.99
CA ALA A 341 5.60 -11.62 16.42
C ALA A 341 6.46 -10.87 17.45
N THR A 342 5.85 -9.99 18.23
CA THR A 342 6.52 -9.26 19.31
C THR A 342 7.15 -10.18 20.35
N LEU A 343 6.36 -11.12 20.91
CA LEU A 343 6.82 -12.04 21.95
C LEU A 343 7.87 -13.02 21.41
N ASP A 344 7.69 -13.48 20.17
CA ASP A 344 8.63 -14.37 19.49
C ASP A 344 9.94 -13.66 19.14
N ALA A 345 9.91 -12.37 18.83
CA ALA A 345 11.11 -11.58 18.67
C ALA A 345 11.88 -11.49 19.99
N ALA A 346 11.21 -11.30 21.13
CA ALA A 346 11.87 -11.31 22.44
C ALA A 346 12.54 -12.67 22.74
N ARG A 347 11.84 -13.78 22.47
CA ARG A 347 12.40 -15.15 22.57
C ARG A 347 13.65 -15.33 21.71
N ALA A 348 13.58 -14.90 20.45
CA ALA A 348 14.66 -15.06 19.49
C ALA A 348 15.87 -14.16 19.83
N ALA A 349 15.62 -12.93 20.31
CA ALA A 349 16.67 -12.02 20.74
C ALA A 349 17.49 -12.60 21.90
N GLY A 350 16.83 -13.29 22.85
CA GLY A 350 17.50 -13.98 23.96
C GLY A 350 18.44 -15.13 23.55
N GLN A 351 18.32 -15.62 22.31
CA GLN A 351 19.20 -16.66 21.75
C GLN A 351 20.47 -16.07 21.12
N ILE A 352 20.56 -14.75 20.98
CA ILE A 352 21.76 -14.08 20.45
C ILE A 352 22.87 -14.13 21.50
N GLU A 353 24.07 -14.52 21.07
CA GLU A 353 25.25 -14.53 21.94
C GLU A 353 25.44 -13.18 22.61
N GLY A 354 25.52 -13.18 23.94
CA GLY A 354 25.70 -11.98 24.72
C GLY A 354 24.48 -11.05 24.76
N ALA A 355 23.27 -11.51 24.43
CA ALA A 355 22.02 -10.78 24.72
C ALA A 355 21.51 -11.09 26.14
N GLY A 356 21.65 -12.34 26.62
CA GLY A 356 21.14 -12.79 27.92
C GLY A 356 19.76 -13.42 27.82
N SER A 357 19.31 -14.06 28.91
CA SER A 357 18.00 -14.74 28.97
C SER A 357 16.86 -13.72 28.86
N PRO A 358 15.83 -13.95 28.03
CA PRO A 358 14.70 -13.03 27.87
C PRO A 358 13.66 -13.18 28.99
N GLU A 359 14.07 -13.63 30.18
CA GLU A 359 13.16 -13.90 31.31
C GLU A 359 12.29 -12.70 31.65
N ARG A 360 12.85 -11.48 31.63
CA ARG A 360 12.11 -10.23 31.87
C ARG A 360 11.99 -9.42 30.58
N VAL A 361 10.77 -9.08 30.21
CA VAL A 361 10.44 -8.37 28.97
C VAL A 361 9.67 -7.09 29.28
N MET A 362 10.14 -5.98 28.72
CA MET A 362 9.43 -4.70 28.67
C MET A 362 8.85 -4.51 27.27
N LEU A 363 7.58 -4.14 27.14
CA LEU A 363 6.90 -4.00 25.85
C LEU A 363 6.57 -2.54 25.58
N TRP A 364 7.16 -1.94 24.54
CA TRP A 364 6.89 -0.54 24.15
C TRP A 364 6.47 -0.45 22.70
N GLY A 365 5.57 0.48 22.37
CA GLY A 365 5.23 0.75 20.98
C GLY A 365 4.43 2.01 20.76
N HIS A 366 4.44 2.50 19.52
CA HIS A 366 3.76 3.74 19.11
C HIS A 366 2.77 3.52 17.98
N SER A 367 1.61 4.18 18.03
CA SER A 367 0.59 4.14 16.95
C SER A 367 0.04 2.72 16.73
N GLN A 368 0.16 2.16 15.51
CA GLN A 368 -0.03 0.73 15.25
C GLN A 368 0.81 -0.13 16.19
N GLY A 369 2.05 0.27 16.46
CA GLY A 369 2.92 -0.40 17.42
C GLY A 369 2.34 -0.40 18.83
N GLY A 370 1.66 0.67 19.25
CA GLY A 370 0.95 0.70 20.54
C GLY A 370 -0.20 -0.30 20.59
N HIS A 371 -0.91 -0.52 19.48
CA HIS A 371 -1.90 -1.61 19.36
C HIS A 371 -1.22 -2.99 19.49
N ALA A 372 -0.13 -3.22 18.77
CA ALA A 372 0.66 -4.45 18.86
C ALA A 372 1.20 -4.71 20.28
N THR A 373 1.65 -3.67 20.99
CA THR A 373 2.13 -3.72 22.37
C THR A 373 1.03 -4.18 23.32
N LEU A 374 -0.18 -3.60 23.23
CA LEU A 374 -1.32 -3.99 24.04
C LEU A 374 -1.73 -5.44 23.76
N TRP A 375 -1.78 -5.85 22.50
CA TRP A 375 -2.09 -7.24 22.11
C TRP A 375 -1.03 -8.24 22.58
N ALA A 376 0.26 -7.93 22.42
CA ALA A 376 1.35 -8.76 22.93
C ALA A 376 1.17 -9.01 24.44
N ALA A 377 0.88 -7.96 25.20
CA ALA A 377 0.67 -8.07 26.64
C ALA A 377 -0.60 -8.87 27.01
N GLN A 378 -1.67 -8.78 26.21
CA GLN A 378 -2.91 -9.55 26.42
C GLN A 378 -2.70 -11.05 26.23
N ILE A 379 -1.99 -11.44 25.18
CA ILE A 379 -1.80 -12.86 24.84
C ILE A 379 -0.63 -13.50 25.59
N ALA A 380 0.30 -12.71 26.14
CA ALA A 380 1.51 -13.21 26.79
C ALA A 380 1.26 -14.30 27.85
N PRO A 381 0.27 -14.20 28.76
CA PRO A 381 0.05 -15.23 29.78
C PRO A 381 -0.27 -16.62 29.23
N GLU A 382 -0.88 -16.72 28.04
CA GLU A 382 -1.22 -17.98 27.40
C GLU A 382 -0.19 -18.38 26.33
N TYR A 383 0.24 -17.43 25.49
CA TYR A 383 1.13 -17.68 24.37
C TYR A 383 2.60 -17.80 24.77
N SER A 384 3.03 -17.06 25.79
CA SER A 384 4.43 -17.01 26.26
C SER A 384 4.54 -16.93 27.78
N PRO A 385 4.01 -17.93 28.52
CA PRO A 385 4.02 -17.93 29.98
C PRO A 385 5.42 -17.95 30.61
N GLU A 386 6.46 -18.28 29.83
CA GLU A 386 7.85 -18.24 30.25
C GLU A 386 8.49 -16.85 30.20
N LEU A 387 7.85 -15.87 29.56
CA LEU A 387 8.30 -14.48 29.54
C LEU A 387 7.58 -13.70 30.66
N ASP A 388 8.35 -13.15 31.60
CA ASP A 388 7.84 -12.22 32.61
C ASP A 388 7.71 -10.83 31.98
N VAL A 389 6.49 -10.48 31.55
CA VAL A 389 6.19 -9.13 31.06
C VAL A 389 6.13 -8.18 32.26
N VAL A 390 7.23 -7.47 32.49
CA VAL A 390 7.39 -6.61 33.67
C VAL A 390 6.63 -5.29 33.53
N GLY A 391 6.44 -4.80 32.31
CA GLY A 391 5.77 -3.54 32.04
C GLY A 391 5.38 -3.38 30.57
N VAL A 392 4.34 -2.58 30.35
CA VAL A 392 3.74 -2.32 29.04
C VAL A 392 3.61 -0.82 28.85
N ALA A 393 4.15 -0.25 27.77
CA ALA A 393 4.00 1.16 27.44
C ALA A 393 3.44 1.33 26.02
N ALA A 394 2.17 1.70 25.94
CA ALA A 394 1.48 1.91 24.67
C ALA A 394 1.33 3.42 24.42
N LEU A 395 2.02 3.91 23.39
CA LEU A 395 2.09 5.33 23.06
C LEU A 395 1.17 5.64 21.88
N SER A 396 0.23 6.59 22.05
CA SER A 396 -0.74 6.97 21.00
C SER A 396 -1.38 5.75 20.32
N ALA A 397 -1.77 4.77 21.12
CA ALA A 397 -2.09 3.43 20.65
C ALA A 397 -3.36 3.41 19.78
N ALA A 398 -3.28 2.74 18.64
CA ALA A 398 -4.41 2.45 17.77
C ALA A 398 -5.34 1.35 18.34
N SER A 399 -5.70 1.44 19.62
CA SER A 399 -6.33 0.35 20.39
C SER A 399 -7.74 -0.02 19.94
N ASP A 400 -8.43 0.84 19.20
CA ASP A 400 -9.76 0.56 18.64
C ASP A 400 -9.74 0.76 17.11
N PRO A 401 -9.43 -0.30 16.33
CA PRO A 401 -9.43 -0.24 14.88
C PRO A 401 -10.78 0.15 14.27
N LEU A 402 -11.91 -0.21 14.90
CA LEU A 402 -13.24 0.16 14.41
C LEU A 402 -13.49 1.66 14.59
N ALA A 403 -13.17 2.23 15.76
CA ALA A 403 -13.29 3.66 15.99
C ALA A 403 -12.40 4.47 15.04
N LEU A 404 -11.18 4.00 14.77
CA LEU A 404 -10.28 4.61 13.79
C LEU A 404 -10.84 4.52 12.37
N ALA A 405 -11.37 3.36 11.95
CA ALA A 405 -11.99 3.20 10.64
C ALA A 405 -13.18 4.16 10.46
N ARG A 406 -14.02 4.33 11.49
CA ARG A 406 -15.12 5.32 11.50
C ARG A 406 -14.58 6.74 11.38
N ARG A 407 -13.52 7.08 12.11
CA ARG A 407 -12.89 8.40 12.02
C ARG A 407 -12.33 8.67 10.61
N VAL A 408 -11.55 7.74 10.06
CA VAL A 408 -10.92 7.87 8.74
C VAL A 408 -11.96 8.04 7.64
N THR A 409 -13.06 7.29 7.70
CA THR A 409 -14.13 7.35 6.69
C THR A 409 -15.08 8.55 6.86
N GLN A 410 -15.23 9.09 8.08
CA GLN A 410 -16.11 10.24 8.35
C GLN A 410 -15.40 11.60 8.29
N ALA A 411 -14.12 11.69 8.68
CA ALA A 411 -13.43 12.98 8.89
C ALA A 411 -13.17 13.75 7.59
N SER A 412 -12.95 13.05 6.47
CA SER A 412 -13.03 13.56 5.09
C SER A 412 -12.60 12.44 4.13
N PRO A 413 -13.52 11.85 3.34
CA PRO A 413 -13.13 10.96 2.25
C PRO A 413 -12.12 11.67 1.35
N GLY A 414 -11.01 11.01 1.05
CA GLY A 414 -9.96 11.57 0.21
C GLY A 414 -8.75 10.67 0.04
N PRO A 415 -7.72 11.14 -0.68
CA PRO A 415 -6.60 10.28 -1.07
C PRO A 415 -5.81 9.69 0.11
N LEU A 416 -5.69 10.43 1.20
CA LEU A 416 -5.01 9.94 2.41
C LEU A 416 -5.85 8.88 3.13
N SER A 417 -7.16 9.11 3.31
CA SER A 417 -8.04 8.11 3.92
C SER A 417 -8.09 6.83 3.08
N ASP A 418 -8.07 6.98 1.76
CA ASP A 418 -8.08 5.84 0.83
C ASP A 418 -6.79 5.02 0.89
N ALA A 419 -5.65 5.70 1.05
CA ALA A 419 -4.37 5.03 1.23
C ALA A 419 -4.29 4.29 2.58
N VAL A 420 -4.72 4.93 3.68
CA VAL A 420 -4.78 4.29 5.00
C VAL A 420 -5.76 3.11 4.99
N THR A 421 -6.92 3.27 4.33
CA THR A 421 -7.90 2.18 4.18
C THR A 421 -7.27 0.99 3.45
N SER A 422 -6.42 1.22 2.44
CA SER A 422 -5.73 0.14 1.73
C SER A 422 -4.81 -0.69 2.64
N TYR A 423 -4.15 -0.06 3.63
CA TYR A 423 -3.33 -0.76 4.61
C TYR A 423 -4.14 -1.63 5.56
N VAL A 424 -5.43 -1.39 5.70
CA VAL A 424 -6.33 -2.25 6.49
C VAL A 424 -6.92 -3.35 5.61
N VAL A 425 -7.62 -2.99 4.52
CA VAL A 425 -8.45 -3.95 3.79
C VAL A 425 -7.64 -5.01 3.04
N VAL A 426 -6.41 -4.70 2.62
CA VAL A 426 -5.54 -5.68 1.94
C VAL A 426 -5.07 -6.75 2.95
N PRO A 427 -4.36 -6.41 4.04
CA PRO A 427 -4.07 -7.35 5.14
C PRO A 427 -5.26 -8.14 5.66
N TYR A 428 -6.41 -7.47 5.86
CA TYR A 428 -7.60 -8.16 6.36
C TYR A 428 -8.11 -9.18 5.35
N SER A 429 -8.07 -8.89 4.05
CA SER A 429 -8.46 -9.85 3.01
C SER A 429 -7.47 -11.00 2.82
N ASP A 430 -6.20 -10.79 3.15
CA ASP A 430 -5.18 -11.84 3.10
C ASP A 430 -5.30 -12.78 4.31
N GLU A 431 -5.56 -12.24 5.50
CA GLU A 431 -5.58 -12.99 6.76
C GLU A 431 -6.94 -13.65 7.04
N TYR A 432 -8.06 -12.98 6.69
CA TYR A 432 -9.40 -13.45 7.00
C TYR A 432 -10.16 -13.92 5.75
N ALA A 433 -10.50 -15.21 5.72
CA ALA A 433 -11.16 -15.84 4.57
C ALA A 433 -12.58 -15.31 4.28
N ASP A 434 -13.22 -14.66 5.24
CA ASP A 434 -14.54 -14.03 5.12
C ASP A 434 -14.49 -12.56 4.70
N VAL A 435 -13.29 -11.97 4.57
CA VAL A 435 -13.10 -10.62 4.02
C VAL A 435 -12.56 -10.74 2.60
N ALA A 436 -13.38 -10.43 1.60
CA ALA A 436 -12.92 -10.36 0.22
C ALA A 436 -12.71 -8.90 -0.20
N LEU A 437 -11.55 -8.61 -0.79
CA LEU A 437 -11.23 -7.26 -1.27
C LEU A 437 -12.27 -6.75 -2.28
N THR A 438 -12.84 -7.64 -3.10
CA THR A 438 -13.88 -7.32 -4.09
C THR A 438 -15.22 -6.91 -3.49
N ASP A 439 -15.47 -7.24 -2.23
CA ASP A 439 -16.74 -6.95 -1.56
C ASP A 439 -16.73 -5.56 -0.90
N VAL A 440 -15.53 -5.01 -0.69
CA VAL A 440 -15.30 -3.77 0.05
C VAL A 440 -14.68 -2.65 -0.81
N THR A 441 -14.25 -3.00 -2.02
CA THR A 441 -13.73 -2.06 -3.02
C THR A 441 -14.66 -1.96 -4.22
N HIS A 442 -14.61 -0.83 -4.92
CA HIS A 442 -15.20 -0.72 -6.24
C HIS A 442 -14.67 -1.87 -7.15
N PRO A 443 -15.49 -2.50 -8.02
CA PRO A 443 -15.03 -3.63 -8.83
C PRO A 443 -13.77 -3.35 -9.67
N ALA A 444 -13.67 -2.14 -10.22
CA ALA A 444 -12.48 -1.66 -10.95
C ALA A 444 -11.36 -1.09 -10.06
N GLY A 445 -11.58 -1.06 -8.74
CA GLY A 445 -10.76 -0.44 -7.71
C GLY A 445 -9.65 -1.32 -7.15
N VAL A 446 -9.76 -2.65 -7.27
CA VAL A 446 -8.80 -3.62 -6.67
C VAL A 446 -7.35 -3.27 -6.96
N VAL A 447 -6.99 -2.97 -8.22
CA VAL A 447 -5.61 -2.62 -8.60
C VAL A 447 -5.14 -1.33 -7.91
N PHE A 448 -6.03 -0.36 -7.70
CA PHE A 448 -5.71 0.88 -7.00
C PHE A 448 -5.44 0.62 -5.52
N THR A 449 -6.29 -0.19 -4.88
CA THR A 449 -6.15 -0.59 -3.48
C THR A 449 -4.87 -1.39 -3.25
N GLU A 450 -4.59 -2.41 -4.06
CA GLU A 450 -3.35 -3.19 -3.97
C GLU A 450 -2.10 -2.32 -4.24
N SER A 451 -2.17 -1.42 -5.23
CA SER A 451 -1.05 -0.51 -5.54
C SER A 451 -0.78 0.46 -4.40
N ALA A 452 -1.83 0.99 -3.77
CA ALA A 452 -1.72 1.84 -2.59
C ALA A 452 -1.06 1.09 -1.41
N ALA A 453 -1.54 -0.13 -1.13
CA ALA A 453 -1.00 -0.99 -0.08
C ALA A 453 0.46 -1.42 -0.34
N SER A 454 0.86 -1.57 -1.62
CA SER A 454 2.21 -1.98 -1.99
C SER A 454 3.30 -0.90 -1.75
N ARG A 455 2.91 0.31 -1.34
CA ARG A 455 3.83 1.44 -1.12
C ARG A 455 4.00 1.67 0.37
N CYS A 456 5.15 2.21 0.75
CA CYS A 456 5.44 2.53 2.15
C CYS A 456 4.95 3.94 2.48
N ALA A 457 4.43 4.12 3.69
CA ALA A 457 3.82 5.36 4.15
C ALA A 457 4.81 6.55 4.18
N THR A 458 6.08 6.26 4.45
CA THR A 458 7.16 7.25 4.58
C THR A 458 7.95 7.46 3.29
N ASP A 459 7.70 6.66 2.24
CA ASP A 459 8.43 6.75 0.98
C ASP A 459 7.81 7.77 0.02
N ARG A 460 8.64 8.30 -0.89
CA ARG A 460 8.18 9.22 -1.96
C ARG A 460 7.12 8.59 -2.88
N SER A 461 7.08 7.26 -2.98
CA SER A 461 6.08 6.53 -3.77
C SER A 461 4.65 6.75 -3.27
N MET A 462 4.47 7.08 -1.99
CA MET A 462 3.18 7.47 -1.41
C MET A 462 2.56 8.69 -2.13
N LEU A 463 3.39 9.60 -2.65
CA LEU A 463 2.90 10.74 -3.44
C LEU A 463 2.12 10.30 -4.68
N VAL A 464 2.50 9.17 -5.29
CA VAL A 464 1.77 8.63 -6.44
C VAL A 464 0.41 8.11 -6.01
N THR A 465 0.31 7.41 -4.86
CA THR A 465 -0.99 7.01 -4.29
C THR A 465 -1.89 8.23 -4.08
N LEU A 466 -1.35 9.30 -3.48
CA LEU A 466 -2.12 10.52 -3.24
C LEU A 466 -2.57 11.19 -4.54
N LEU A 467 -1.68 11.33 -5.53
CA LEU A 467 -2.04 11.92 -6.83
C LEU A 467 -3.05 11.07 -7.61
N VAL A 468 -2.94 9.75 -7.55
CA VAL A 468 -3.91 8.83 -8.15
C VAL A 468 -5.26 8.97 -7.44
N GLY A 469 -5.28 9.02 -6.11
CA GLY A 469 -6.50 9.28 -5.34
C GLY A 469 -7.16 10.62 -5.70
N VAL A 470 -6.37 11.70 -5.86
CA VAL A 470 -6.90 12.99 -6.35
C VAL A 470 -7.52 12.83 -7.74
N GLY A 471 -6.91 12.02 -8.60
CA GLY A 471 -7.41 11.75 -9.94
C GLY A 471 -8.67 10.88 -9.98
N LEU A 472 -8.85 9.98 -9.01
CA LEU A 472 -10.11 9.25 -8.81
C LEU A 472 -11.24 10.23 -8.48
N GLY A 473 -10.97 11.19 -7.59
CA GLY A 473 -11.94 12.17 -7.14
C GLY A 473 -13.11 11.53 -6.38
N ASP A 474 -14.13 12.34 -6.06
CA ASP A 474 -15.18 11.92 -5.11
C ASP A 474 -16.47 11.42 -5.79
N HIS A 475 -16.52 11.33 -7.12
CA HIS A 475 -17.75 11.02 -7.87
C HIS A 475 -18.04 9.51 -7.97
N ASP A 476 -17.03 8.66 -7.81
CA ASP A 476 -17.13 7.21 -7.71
C ASP A 476 -16.10 6.68 -6.69
N ARG A 477 -16.58 6.48 -5.45
CA ARG A 477 -15.74 6.11 -4.30
C ARG A 477 -15.00 4.79 -4.53
N LEU A 478 -13.73 4.75 -4.09
CA LEU A 478 -12.90 3.55 -4.15
C LEU A 478 -13.38 2.45 -3.19
N TYR A 479 -13.85 2.83 -2.00
CA TYR A 479 -14.27 1.90 -0.95
C TYR A 479 -15.76 1.98 -0.63
N GLN A 480 -16.34 0.83 -0.29
CA GLN A 480 -17.71 0.66 0.19
C GLN A 480 -17.66 -0.22 1.43
N LEU A 481 -17.33 0.39 2.57
CA LEU A 481 -17.23 -0.30 3.85
C LEU A 481 -18.53 -0.16 4.63
N ASP A 482 -19.09 -1.28 5.07
CA ASP A 482 -20.07 -1.31 6.15
C ASP A 482 -19.32 -1.45 7.47
N LEU A 483 -19.38 -0.39 8.29
CA LEU A 483 -18.73 -0.34 9.60
C LEU A 483 -19.73 -0.54 10.74
N ASP A 484 -20.98 -0.89 10.43
CA ASP A 484 -22.03 -1.20 11.39
C ASP A 484 -22.37 -2.70 11.42
N ALA A 485 -22.04 -3.45 10.36
CA ALA A 485 -22.19 -4.89 10.31
C ALA A 485 -21.28 -5.56 9.25
N GLY A 486 -21.21 -6.89 9.30
CA GLY A 486 -20.55 -7.72 8.29
C GLY A 486 -19.08 -8.04 8.61
N PRO A 487 -18.40 -8.80 7.73
CA PRO A 487 -17.09 -9.37 8.05
C PRO A 487 -16.03 -8.32 8.42
N VAL A 488 -15.96 -7.19 7.71
CA VAL A 488 -14.98 -6.14 8.06
C VAL A 488 -15.27 -5.54 9.43
N HIS A 489 -16.53 -5.23 9.74
CA HIS A 489 -16.92 -4.75 11.06
C HIS A 489 -16.52 -5.75 12.14
N ASP A 490 -16.90 -7.01 11.98
CA ASP A 490 -16.65 -8.07 12.96
C ASP A 490 -15.14 -8.27 13.19
N ARG A 491 -14.32 -8.23 12.13
CA ARG A 491 -12.86 -8.34 12.25
C ARG A 491 -12.22 -7.09 12.85
N LEU A 492 -12.72 -5.89 12.58
CA LEU A 492 -12.21 -4.67 13.24
C LEU A 492 -12.50 -4.70 14.75
N VAL A 493 -13.70 -5.14 15.15
CA VAL A 493 -14.07 -5.32 16.57
C VAL A 493 -13.24 -6.42 17.22
N GLN A 494 -13.01 -7.54 16.53
CA GLN A 494 -12.17 -8.62 17.03
C GLN A 494 -10.75 -8.14 17.39
N ASN A 495 -10.23 -7.13 16.68
CA ASN A 495 -8.88 -6.62 16.88
C ASN A 495 -8.81 -5.43 17.85
N THR A 496 -9.86 -5.13 18.62
CA THR A 496 -9.77 -4.12 19.69
C THR A 496 -8.81 -4.58 20.80
N ALA A 497 -7.81 -3.75 21.10
CA ALA A 497 -6.84 -3.98 22.17
C ALA A 497 -7.31 -3.33 23.49
N ASP A 498 -8.06 -4.09 24.31
CA ASP A 498 -8.59 -3.65 25.60
C ASP A 498 -7.57 -3.32 26.71
N GLY A 499 -6.29 -3.70 26.56
CA GLY A 499 -5.24 -3.43 27.54
C GLY A 499 -5.40 -4.07 28.93
N LEU A 500 -6.31 -5.05 29.10
CA LEU A 500 -6.55 -5.75 30.37
C LEU A 500 -5.44 -6.77 30.69
N VAL A 501 -4.26 -6.26 31.05
CA VAL A 501 -3.04 -7.07 31.18
C VAL A 501 -2.48 -7.04 32.60
N PRO A 502 -1.96 -8.15 33.16
CA PRO A 502 -1.46 -8.24 34.54
C PRO A 502 -0.40 -7.19 34.92
N ALA A 503 0.50 -6.86 33.99
CA ALA A 503 1.61 -5.93 34.20
C ALA A 503 1.16 -4.47 34.39
N PRO A 504 1.98 -3.62 35.04
CA PRO A 504 1.80 -2.17 35.02
C PRO A 504 1.75 -1.62 33.59
N LEU A 505 0.81 -0.71 33.33
CA LEU A 505 0.60 -0.13 32.01
C LEU A 505 0.86 1.38 32.02
N PHE A 506 1.65 1.85 31.06
CA PHE A 506 1.82 3.25 30.71
C PHE A 506 1.06 3.57 29.43
N LEU A 507 0.19 4.58 29.47
CA LEU A 507 -0.51 5.12 28.30
C LEU A 507 -0.07 6.58 28.12
N GLY A 508 0.52 6.90 26.98
CA GLY A 508 1.03 8.24 26.68
C GLY A 508 0.59 8.74 25.32
N GLN A 509 -0.08 9.89 25.25
CA GLN A 509 -0.55 10.44 23.97
C GLN A 509 -0.61 11.97 23.97
N GLY A 510 -0.37 12.57 22.80
CA GLY A 510 -0.52 14.00 22.59
C GLY A 510 -2.00 14.41 22.52
N THR A 511 -2.36 15.56 23.08
CA THR A 511 -3.77 16.02 23.02
C THR A 511 -4.19 16.50 21.64
N ASP A 512 -3.22 16.87 20.80
CA ASP A 512 -3.43 17.42 19.46
C ASP A 512 -3.14 16.35 18.38
N ASP A 513 -3.19 15.07 18.77
CA ASP A 513 -3.01 13.93 17.90
C ASP A 513 -4.07 13.94 16.77
N GLU A 514 -3.57 14.14 15.56
CA GLU A 514 -4.36 14.27 14.34
C GLU A 514 -4.67 12.92 13.68
N VAL A 515 -4.07 11.82 14.15
CA VAL A 515 -4.20 10.46 13.58
C VAL A 515 -5.06 9.58 14.48
N VAL A 516 -4.71 9.47 15.75
CA VAL A 516 -5.43 8.70 16.77
C VAL A 516 -6.11 9.69 17.71
N PRO A 517 -7.45 9.81 17.69
CA PRO A 517 -8.15 10.74 18.58
C PRO A 517 -7.87 10.44 20.06
N ILE A 518 -7.61 11.48 20.86
CA ILE A 518 -7.33 11.35 22.30
C ILE A 518 -8.45 10.68 23.08
N GLU A 519 -9.68 10.73 22.56
CA GLU A 519 -10.85 10.04 23.12
C GLU A 519 -10.67 8.52 23.19
N ILE A 520 -9.87 7.93 22.29
CA ILE A 520 -9.57 6.49 22.31
C ILE A 520 -8.76 6.14 23.58
N GLN A 521 -7.67 6.87 23.86
CA GLN A 521 -6.90 6.67 25.09
C GLN A 521 -7.75 6.96 26.34
N ARG A 522 -8.52 8.05 26.35
CA ARG A 522 -9.38 8.40 27.50
C ARG A 522 -10.40 7.29 27.81
N THR A 523 -11.00 6.71 26.78
CA THR A 523 -11.96 5.61 26.92
C THR A 523 -11.28 4.35 27.46
N LEU A 524 -10.11 4.00 26.92
CA LEU A 524 -9.29 2.89 27.40
C LEU A 524 -8.89 3.07 28.86
N THR A 525 -8.32 4.22 29.23
CA THR A 525 -7.94 4.56 30.60
C THR A 525 -9.13 4.42 31.56
N ALA A 526 -10.29 4.97 31.21
CA ALA A 526 -11.48 4.87 32.05
C ALA A 526 -11.94 3.41 32.28
N ALA A 527 -11.92 2.58 31.23
CA ALA A 527 -12.26 1.17 31.33
C ALA A 527 -11.27 0.41 32.23
N LEU A 528 -9.97 0.65 32.07
CA LEU A 528 -8.93 0.00 32.86
C LEU A 528 -8.94 0.42 34.34
N CYS A 529 -9.14 1.71 34.63
CA CYS A 529 -9.28 2.19 36.00
C CYS A 529 -10.53 1.59 36.67
N THR A 530 -11.65 1.48 35.94
CA THR A 530 -12.87 0.82 36.45
C THR A 530 -12.63 -0.66 36.74
N ALA A 531 -11.79 -1.33 35.95
CA ALA A 531 -11.37 -2.71 36.15
C ALA A 531 -10.30 -2.88 37.27
N GLY A 532 -9.89 -1.81 37.95
CA GLY A 532 -8.92 -1.86 39.04
C GLY A 532 -7.48 -2.13 38.60
N ARG A 533 -7.14 -1.85 37.33
CA ARG A 533 -5.80 -2.03 36.78
C ARG A 533 -4.87 -0.88 37.22
N ALA A 534 -3.59 -1.19 37.43
CA ALA A 534 -2.55 -0.18 37.63
C ALA A 534 -2.17 0.44 36.28
N VAL A 535 -2.62 1.68 36.03
CA VAL A 535 -2.40 2.39 34.78
C VAL A 535 -1.87 3.79 35.06
N SER A 536 -0.70 4.10 34.51
CA SER A 536 -0.16 5.45 34.41
C SER A 536 -0.57 6.06 33.07
N SER A 537 -1.68 6.78 33.08
CA SER A 537 -2.17 7.51 31.90
C SER A 537 -1.66 8.96 31.90
N HIS A 538 -0.98 9.35 30.82
CA HIS A 538 -0.37 10.65 30.58
C HIS A 538 -0.91 11.26 29.28
N GLU A 539 -1.35 12.51 29.36
CA GLU A 539 -1.71 13.33 28.19
C GLU A 539 -0.69 14.46 28.05
N TYR A 540 -0.21 14.69 26.83
CA TYR A 540 0.82 15.69 26.54
C TYR A 540 0.23 16.86 25.74
N PRO A 541 -0.08 18.01 26.39
CA PRO A 541 -0.76 19.12 25.74
C PRO A 541 0.02 19.69 24.56
N GLY A 542 -0.68 19.94 23.44
CA GLY A 542 -0.11 20.57 22.24
C GLY A 542 0.81 19.67 21.40
N ARG A 543 1.00 18.40 21.79
CA ARG A 543 1.79 17.44 21.02
C ARG A 543 0.91 16.74 19.99
N SER A 544 1.40 16.65 18.76
CA SER A 544 0.81 15.90 17.65
C SER A 544 1.14 14.40 17.73
N HIS A 545 0.62 13.61 16.79
CA HIS A 545 0.83 12.15 16.75
C HIS A 545 2.31 11.75 16.77
N MET A 546 3.13 12.44 15.97
CA MET A 546 4.58 12.25 15.95
C MET A 546 5.29 13.15 16.96
N GLY A 547 4.73 14.32 17.29
CA GLY A 547 5.33 15.26 18.22
C GLY A 547 5.44 14.73 19.65
N VAL A 548 4.59 13.76 20.03
CA VAL A 548 4.61 13.14 21.36
C VAL A 548 5.79 12.20 21.56
N ILE A 549 6.36 11.65 20.49
CA ILE A 549 7.55 10.78 20.53
C ILE A 549 8.81 11.46 20.00
N ALA A 550 8.74 12.76 19.69
CA ALA A 550 9.92 13.53 19.30
C ALA A 550 10.92 13.62 20.45
N GLU A 551 12.21 13.81 20.13
CA GLU A 551 13.30 13.87 21.11
C GLU A 551 13.09 14.95 22.19
N ASP A 552 12.44 16.07 21.85
CA ASP A 552 12.13 17.16 22.78
C ASP A 552 10.86 16.93 23.62
N SER A 553 10.20 15.80 23.44
CA SER A 553 8.97 15.45 24.16
C SER A 553 9.27 15.11 25.62
N PRO A 554 8.49 15.64 26.59
CA PRO A 554 8.61 15.23 27.99
C PRO A 554 8.20 13.76 28.22
N LEU A 555 7.55 13.12 27.23
CA LEU A 555 7.17 11.71 27.31
C LEU A 555 8.37 10.80 27.54
N VAL A 556 9.47 10.99 26.80
CA VAL A 556 10.62 10.08 26.83
C VAL A 556 11.26 9.98 28.23
N PRO A 557 11.63 11.10 28.91
CA PRO A 557 12.15 11.01 30.26
C PRO A 557 11.13 10.48 31.29
N GLU A 558 9.83 10.77 31.13
CA GLU A 558 8.77 10.21 31.99
C GLU A 558 8.61 8.70 31.81
N LEU A 559 8.66 8.22 30.56
CA LEU A 559 8.58 6.81 30.21
C LEU A 559 9.75 6.03 30.80
N LEU A 560 10.97 6.56 30.69
CA LEU A 560 12.17 5.94 31.28
C LEU A 560 12.08 5.90 32.81
N ALA A 561 11.62 6.98 33.45
CA ALA A 561 11.43 7.01 34.90
C ALA A 561 10.36 6.03 35.38
N TRP A 562 9.24 5.94 34.66
CA TRP A 562 8.20 4.94 34.90
C TRP A 562 8.75 3.52 34.76
N ALA A 563 9.57 3.28 33.73
CA ALA A 563 10.14 1.97 33.46
C ALA A 563 11.13 1.55 34.56
N ASP A 564 11.92 2.48 35.09
CA ASP A 564 12.80 2.25 36.25
C ASP A 564 12.01 1.85 37.50
N GLU A 565 10.89 2.54 37.77
CA GLU A 565 10.02 2.24 38.91
C GLU A 565 9.40 0.84 38.79
N VAL A 566 8.91 0.49 37.60
CA VAL A 566 8.32 -0.83 37.32
C VAL A 566 9.36 -1.95 37.41
N VAL A 567 10.58 -1.73 36.92
CA VAL A 567 11.67 -2.70 37.02
C VAL A 567 12.10 -2.95 38.47
N ALA A 568 11.89 -1.97 39.35
CA ALA A 568 12.06 -2.07 40.80
C ALA A 568 10.80 -2.61 41.52
N ASP A 569 9.94 -3.34 40.81
CA ASP A 569 8.69 -3.95 41.29
C ASP A 569 7.63 -2.93 41.76
N GLY A 570 7.73 -1.68 41.29
CA GLY A 570 6.71 -0.66 41.47
C GLY A 570 5.46 -0.93 40.63
N SER A 571 4.32 -0.36 41.05
CA SER A 571 3.07 -0.41 40.31
C SER A 571 2.46 0.99 40.23
N PRO A 572 3.13 1.93 39.54
CA PRO A 572 2.66 3.30 39.40
C PRO A 572 1.28 3.33 38.75
N SER A 573 0.42 4.23 39.22
CA SER A 573 -0.95 4.35 38.76
C SER A 573 -1.44 5.79 38.91
N THR A 574 -2.14 6.29 37.90
CA THR A 574 -2.87 7.57 37.92
C THR A 574 -4.38 7.40 38.06
N CYS A 575 -4.87 6.15 38.07
CA CYS A 575 -6.26 5.85 38.38
C CYS A 575 -6.60 6.32 39.80
N ARG A 576 -7.78 6.96 39.96
CA ARG A 576 -8.27 7.52 41.23
C ARG A 576 -9.50 6.80 41.74
#